data_AF-A0A2E5CD11-F1
#
_entry.id   AF-A0A2E5CD11-F1
#
_cell.length_a   1.000
_cell.length_b   1.000
_cell.length_c   1.000
_cell.angle_alpha   90.00
_cell.angle_beta   90.00
_cell.angle_gamma   90.00
#
_symmetry.space_group_name_H-M   'P 1'
#
loop_
_entity.id
_entity.type
_entity.pdbx_description
1 polymer ?
#
loop_
_entity_poly.entity_id
_entity_poly.type
_entity_poly.pdbx_seq_one_letter_code
_entity_poly.pdbx_strand_id
1 'polypeptide(L)' 'MAYNGRKEKVEFSELFEKKIWRVDDVAKFLGFSKGTIYNLSSDEKIPKGKKGKRLHFIPDEILNWVLEGD' A
#
# COMPACT_ATOMS: atom_id res chain seq x y z
N MET A 1 -17.37 18.87 -5.96
CA MET A 1 -15.97 18.42 -5.76
C MET A 1 -15.45 17.82 -7.06
N ALA A 2 -14.52 18.49 -7.75
CA ALA A 2 -13.88 17.94 -8.94
C ALA A 2 -12.80 16.93 -8.53
N TYR A 3 -13.03 15.63 -8.79
CA TYR A 3 -11.96 14.64 -8.71
C TYR A 3 -11.03 14.87 -9.89
N ASN A 4 -9.99 15.67 -9.64
CA ASN A 4 -8.97 16.05 -10.59
C ASN A 4 -8.24 14.80 -11.10
N GLY A 5 -8.62 14.37 -12.30
CA GLY A 5 -7.94 13.33 -13.05
C GLY A 5 -6.55 13.78 -13.45
N ARG A 6 -5.55 13.36 -12.67
CA ARG A 6 -4.19 13.15 -13.19
C ARG A 6 -3.81 11.72 -12.88
N LYS A 7 -4.19 10.81 -13.78
CA LYS A 7 -3.54 9.50 -13.90
C LYS A 7 -2.17 9.74 -14.52
N GLU A 8 -1.22 10.13 -13.70
CA GLU A 8 0.19 9.89 -14.02
C GLU A 8 0.33 8.37 -14.11
N LYS A 9 0.71 7.86 -15.29
CA LYS A 9 1.11 6.47 -15.45
C LYS A 9 2.41 6.32 -14.66
N VAL A 10 2.29 6.08 -13.36
CA VAL A 10 3.42 5.70 -12.54
C VAL A 10 3.73 4.26 -12.97
N GLU A 11 4.85 4.11 -13.65
CA GLU A 11 5.43 2.83 -14.01
C GLU A 11 5.52 1.98 -12.73
N PHE A 12 4.83 0.83 -12.73
CA PHE A 12 4.73 -0.08 -11.59
C PHE A 12 6.13 -0.54 -11.10
N SER A 13 7.12 -0.48 -12.00
CA SER A 13 8.54 -0.74 -11.78
C SER A 13 9.20 0.26 -10.81
N GLU A 14 8.90 1.57 -10.89
CA GLU A 14 9.47 2.58 -9.97
C GLU A 14 8.95 2.43 -8.53
N LEU A 15 7.74 1.87 -8.38
CA LEU A 15 7.19 1.50 -7.07
C LEU A 15 7.92 0.29 -6.50
N PHE A 16 8.31 -0.69 -7.32
CA PHE A 16 9.10 -1.83 -6.86
C PHE A 16 10.52 -1.45 -6.45
N GLU A 17 11.12 -0.44 -7.09
CA GLU A 17 12.41 0.12 -6.66
C GLU A 17 12.33 0.82 -5.29
N LYS A 18 11.17 1.38 -4.95
CA LYS A 18 10.89 1.87 -3.59
C LYS A 18 10.69 0.67 -2.65
N LYS A 19 11.77 0.24 -2.00
CA LYS A 19 11.76 -0.72 -0.88
C LYS A 19 10.78 -0.39 0.27
N ILE A 20 10.19 0.80 0.26
CA ILE A 20 9.24 1.26 1.28
C ILE A 20 8.04 1.92 0.59
N TRP A 21 6.87 1.31 0.75
CA TRP A 21 5.56 1.80 0.35
C TRP A 21 4.86 2.54 1.49
N ARG A 22 3.98 3.48 1.11
CA ARG A 22 3.02 4.10 2.02
C ARG A 22 1.63 3.55 1.76
N VAL A 23 0.68 3.95 2.61
CA VAL A 23 -0.75 3.59 2.48
C VAL A 23 -1.28 3.88 1.06
N ASP A 24 -0.81 4.94 0.40
CA ASP A 24 -1.21 5.31 -0.96
C ASP A 24 -0.72 4.30 -2.02
N ASP A 25 0.52 3.83 -1.88
CA ASP A 25 1.15 2.86 -2.79
C ASP A 25 0.50 1.49 -2.63
N VAL A 26 0.28 1.05 -1.39
CA VAL A 26 -0.44 -0.20 -1.08
C VAL A 26 -1.88 -0.15 -1.60
N ALA A 27 -2.57 0.97 -1.44
CA ALA A 27 -3.91 1.18 -1.97
C ALA A 27 -3.95 1.06 -3.50
N LYS A 28 -2.95 1.65 -4.18
CA LYS A 28 -2.81 1.51 -5.64
C LYS A 28 -2.49 0.08 -6.07
N PHE A 29 -1.63 -0.60 -5.32
CA PHE A 29 -1.21 -1.97 -5.60
C PHE A 29 -2.37 -2.97 -5.48
N LEU A 30 -3.12 -2.89 -4.39
CA LEU A 30 -4.27 -3.76 -4.13
C LEU A 30 -5.55 -3.31 -4.86
N GLY A 31 -5.57 -2.10 -5.43
CA GLY A 31 -6.77 -1.50 -6.01
C GLY A 31 -7.84 -1.09 -4.98
N PHE A 32 -7.47 -1.02 -3.70
CA PHE A 32 -8.37 -0.63 -2.61
C PHE A 32 -8.35 0.87 -2.31
N SER A 33 -9.37 1.34 -1.60
CA SER A 33 -9.39 2.70 -1.07
C SER A 33 -8.47 2.82 0.16
N LYS A 34 -7.91 4.02 0.39
CA LYS A 34 -7.06 4.30 1.58
C LYS A 34 -7.74 3.91 2.88
N GLY A 35 -9.05 4.16 3.00
CA GLY A 35 -9.84 3.78 4.17
C GLY A 35 -9.84 2.27 4.42
N THR A 36 -9.92 1.47 3.36
CA THR A 36 -9.81 0.00 3.44
C THR A 36 -8.42 -0.40 3.92
N ILE A 37 -7.35 0.23 3.42
CA ILE A 37 -5.99 -0.04 3.92
C ILE A 37 -5.83 0.36 5.39
N TYR A 38 -6.42 1.49 5.83
CA TYR A 38 -6.42 1.85 7.24
C TYR A 38 -7.20 0.85 8.10
N ASN A 39 -8.34 0.33 7.62
CA ASN A 39 -9.09 -0.72 8.30
C ASN A 39 -8.26 -2.01 8.40
N LEU A 40 -7.69 -2.48 7.29
CA LEU A 40 -6.82 -3.67 7.26
C LEU A 40 -5.57 -3.50 8.13
N SER A 41 -5.00 -2.30 8.14
CA SER A 41 -3.89 -1.92 9.01
C SER A 41 -4.32 -1.90 10.47
N SER A 42 -5.49 -1.39 10.82
CA SER A 42 -5.99 -1.40 12.20
C SER A 42 -6.32 -2.81 12.69
N ASP A 43 -6.86 -3.65 11.81
CA ASP A 43 -7.20 -5.06 12.08
C ASP A 43 -5.96 -5.97 12.13
N GLU A 44 -4.75 -5.41 11.97
CA GLU A 44 -3.47 -6.14 11.88
C GLU A 44 -3.42 -7.23 10.80
N LYS A 45 -4.37 -7.18 9.85
CA LYS A 45 -4.43 -8.13 8.73
C LYS A 45 -3.33 -7.89 7.72
N ILE A 46 -2.85 -6.66 7.55
CA ILE A 46 -1.81 -6.34 6.57
C ILE A 46 -0.46 -6.10 7.27
N PRO A 47 0.66 -6.65 6.75
CA PRO A 47 1.97 -6.44 7.35
C PRO A 47 2.35 -4.96 7.26
N LYS A 48 2.51 -4.33 8.43
CA LYS A 48 2.82 -2.91 8.58
C LYS A 48 4.07 -2.75 9.42
N GLY A 49 5.08 -2.11 8.87
CA GLY A 49 6.23 -1.62 9.62
C GLY A 49 5.87 -0.29 10.28
N LYS A 50 5.91 -0.21 11.61
CA LYS A 50 5.79 1.05 12.34
C LYS A 50 7.16 1.52 12.81
N LYS A 51 7.71 2.56 12.20
CA LYS A 51 8.92 3.26 12.69
C LYS A 51 8.50 4.64 13.18
N GLY A 52 8.32 4.75 14.49
CA GLY A 52 7.87 5.98 15.16
C GLY A 52 6.42 6.34 14.83
N LYS A 53 6.19 7.55 14.31
CA LYS A 53 4.86 8.10 13.96
C LYS A 53 4.40 7.80 12.52
N ARG A 54 5.20 7.07 11.73
CA ARG A 54 4.91 6.81 10.31
C ARG A 54 4.73 5.31 10.09
N LEU A 55 3.78 4.97 9.22
CA LEU A 55 3.54 3.61 8.73
C LEU A 55 4.34 3.43 7.44
N HIS A 56 5.03 2.30 7.37
CA HIS A 56 5.82 1.85 6.24
C HIS A 56 5.30 0.48 5.86
N PHE A 57 5.21 0.22 4.58
CA PHE A 57 4.83 -1.08 4.07
C PHE A 57 6.00 -1.56 3.22
N ILE A 58 6.42 -2.80 3.42
CA ILE A 58 7.44 -3.40 2.56
C ILE A 58 6.68 -4.12 1.45
N PRO A 59 6.93 -3.79 0.16
CA PRO A 59 6.23 -4.41 -0.95
C PRO A 59 6.32 -5.94 -0.93
N ASP A 60 7.48 -6.47 -0.56
CA ASP A 60 7.73 -7.91 -0.44
C ASP A 60 6.82 -8.56 0.62
N GLU A 61 6.70 -7.96 1.81
CA GLU A 61 5.78 -8.46 2.84
C GLU A 61 4.31 -8.34 2.42
N ILE A 62 3.92 -7.24 1.77
CA ILE A 62 2.56 -7.07 1.24
C ILE A 62 2.27 -8.14 0.20
N LEU A 63 3.20 -8.37 -0.74
CA LEU A 63 3.06 -9.39 -1.78
C LEU A 63 2.96 -10.78 -1.16
N ASN A 64 3.87 -11.10 -0.24
CA ASN A 64 3.84 -12.37 0.47
C ASN A 64 2.53 -12.56 1.23
N TRP A 65 2.02 -11.53 1.92
CA TRP A 65 0.71 -11.58 2.57
C TRP A 65 -0.45 -11.82 1.60
N VAL A 66 -0.45 -11.15 0.43
CA VAL A 66 -1.46 -11.41 -0.61
C VAL A 66 -1.38 -12.85 -1.12
N LEU A 67 -0.18 -13.41 -1.21
CA LEU A 67 0.08 -14.78 -1.68
C LEU A 67 -0.19 -15.85 -0.61
N GLU A 68 0.02 -15.56 0.67
CA GLU A 68 -0.20 -16.47 1.81
C GLU A 68 -1.67 -16.59 2.21
N GLY A 69 -2.54 -15.70 1.73
CA GLY A 69 -3.96 -15.64 2.07
C GLY A 69 -4.86 -16.71 1.41
N ASP A 70 -4.38 -17.94 1.22
CA ASP A 70 -5.17 -19.11 0.76
C ASP A 70 -5.29 -20.18 1.85
#